data_AF-A0A832UKN8-F1
#
_entry.id   AF-A0A832UKN8-F1
#
_cell.length_a   1.000
_cell.length_b   1.000
_cell.length_c   1.000
_cell.angle_alpha   90.00
_cell.angle_beta   90.00
_cell.angle_gamma   90.00
#
_symmetry.space_group_name_H-M   'P 1'
#
loop_
_entity.id
_entity.type
_entity.pdbx_description
1 polymer ?
#
loop_
_entity_poly.entity_id
_entity_poly.type
_entity_poly.pdbx_seq_one_letter_code
_entity_poly.pdbx_strand_id
1 'polypeptide(L)' 'MLKEIKKQYHSDGLTGLFNRGYFDEALQREMNRVQRYDGCFSVFFIDLDNYKKLNDTYGH' A
#
# COMPACT_ATOMS: atom_id res chain seq x y z
N MET A 1 -3.47 22.87 4.11
CA MET A 1 -2.40 22.81 3.08
C MET A 1 -1.45 21.62 3.28
N LEU A 2 -0.52 21.60 4.26
CA LEU A 2 0.47 20.51 4.37
C LEU A 2 -0.10 19.10 4.64
N LYS A 3 -1.19 18.98 5.41
CA LYS A 3 -1.85 17.69 5.70
C LYS A 3 -2.54 17.09 4.46
N GLU A 4 -3.16 17.92 3.62
CA GLU A 4 -3.83 17.46 2.40
C GLU A 4 -2.83 17.05 1.32
N ILE A 5 -1.73 17.80 1.17
CA ILE A 5 -0.62 17.43 0.27
C ILE A 5 -0.02 16.07 0.69
N LYS A 6 0.19 15.85 2.00
CA LYS A 6 0.65 14.55 2.50
C LYS A 6 -0.33 13.42 2.23
N LYS A 7 -1.63 13.68 2.32
CA LYS A 7 -2.66 12.67 2.06
C LYS A 7 -2.71 12.30 0.57
N GLN A 8 -2.64 13.29 -0.33
CA GLN A 8 -2.55 13.04 -1.78
C GLN A 8 -1.24 12.35 -2.19
N TYR A 9 -0.13 12.67 -1.52
CA TYR A 9 1.17 12.04 -1.81
C TYR A 9 1.22 10.56 -1.40
N HIS A 10 0.49 10.17 -0.35
CA HIS A 10 0.50 8.80 0.17
C HIS A 10 -0.67 7.93 -0.27
N SER A 11 -1.65 8.47 -0.97
CA SER A 11 -2.83 7.71 -1.40
C SER A 11 -2.79 7.35 -2.89
N ASP A 12 -3.34 6.19 -3.21
CA ASP A 12 -3.65 5.75 -4.58
C ASP A 12 -4.92 6.46 -5.07
N GLY A 13 -4.91 6.92 -6.32
CA GLY A 13 -5.97 7.74 -6.88
C GLY A 13 -7.27 6.98 -7.18
N LEU A 14 -7.18 5.68 -7.48
CA LEU A 14 -8.33 4.86 -7.84
C LEU A 14 -9.04 4.32 -6.59
N THR A 15 -8.28 3.87 -5.60
CA THR A 15 -8.81 3.15 -4.43
C THR A 15 -8.86 4.01 -3.17
N GLY A 16 -8.11 5.13 -3.12
CA GLY A 16 -7.93 5.94 -1.91
C GLY A 16 -7.08 5.28 -0.82
N LEU A 17 -6.64 4.03 -1.02
CA LEU A 17 -5.75 3.31 -0.12
C LEU A 17 -4.36 3.94 -0.13
N PHE A 18 -3.51 3.52 0.80
CA PHE A 18 -2.11 3.93 0.74
C PHE A 18 -1.42 3.37 -0.50
N ASN A 19 -0.69 4.23 -1.19
CA ASN A 19 0.04 3.84 -2.40
C ASN A 19 1.35 3.11 -2.07
N ARG A 20 2.04 2.69 -3.13
CA ARG A 20 3.31 1.96 -3.00
C ARG A 20 4.39 2.74 -2.26
N GLY A 21 4.49 4.06 -2.47
CA GLY A 21 5.48 4.89 -1.79
C GLY A 21 5.28 4.87 -0.27
N TYR A 22 4.03 5.00 0.18
CA TYR A 22 3.73 4.87 1.61
C TYR A 22 3.99 3.46 2.15
N PHE A 23 3.70 2.42 1.36
CA PHE A 23 4.02 1.04 1.75
C PHE A 23 5.52 0.85 2.02
N ASP A 24 6.38 1.35 1.13
CA ASP A 24 7.84 1.23 1.29
C ASP A 24 8.32 1.98 2.55
N GLU A 25 7.78 3.18 2.82
CA GLU A 25 8.05 3.91 4.06
C GLU A 25 7.58 3.15 5.31
N ALA A 26 6.38 2.57 5.26
CA ALA A 26 5.80 1.81 6.37
C ALA A 26 6.63 0.55 6.67
N LEU A 27 7.05 -0.16 5.63
CA LEU A 27 7.89 -1.35 5.74
C LEU A 27 9.22 -1.02 6.42
N GLN A 28 9.87 0.06 6.00
CA GLN A 28 11.13 0.51 6.62
C GLN A 28 10.93 0.91 8.09
N ARG A 29 9.81 1.56 8.43
CA ARG A 29 9.48 1.88 9.83
C ARG A 29 9.32 0.63 10.68
N GLU A 30 8.61 -0.39 10.18
CA GLU A 30 8.39 -1.64 10.91
C GLU A 30 9.68 -2.44 11.06
N MET A 31 10.51 -2.55 10.02
CA MET A 31 11.85 -3.15 10.10
C MET A 31 12.70 -2.49 11.19
N ASN A 32 12.74 -1.15 11.20
CA ASN A 32 13.47 -0.39 12.20
C ASN A 32 12.90 -0.59 13.62
N ARG A 33 11.59 -0.78 13.74
CA ARG A 33 10.93 -1.04 15.03
C ARG A 33 11.30 -2.41 15.59
N VAL A 34 11.20 -3.46 14.78
CA VAL A 34 11.53 -4.82 15.23
C VAL A 34 13.03 -4.98 15.52
N GLN A 35 13.90 -4.28 14.77
CA GLN A 35 15.34 -4.25 15.05
C GLN A 35 15.67 -3.60 16.40
N ARG A 36 14.86 -2.62 16.85
CA ARG A 36 15.11 -1.88 18.11
C ARG A 36 14.54 -2.54 19.35
N TYR A 37 13.38 -3.18 19.24
CA TYR A 37 12.60 -3.60 20.40
C TYR A 37 12.47 -5.12 20.54
N ASP A 38 13.12 -5.89 19.67
CA ASP A 38 12.89 -7.31 19.44
C ASP A 38 11.42 -7.63 19.12
N GLY A 39 11.18 -8.25 17.97
CA GLY A 39 9.84 -8.63 17.57
C GLY A 39 9.74 -9.12 16.13
N CYS A 40 8.53 -9.36 15.66
CA CYS A 40 8.25 -9.75 14.30
C CYS A 40 7.09 -8.93 13.72
N PHE A 41 7.06 -8.87 12.39
CA PHE A 41 5.91 -8.41 11.63
C PHE A 41 5.71 -9.35 10.43
N SER A 42 4.57 -9.25 9.77
CA SER A 42 4.26 -10.04 8.58
C SER A 42 3.82 -9.12 7.46
N VAL A 43 4.06 -9.54 6.22
CA VAL A 43 3.64 -8.83 5.01
C VAL A 43 2.77 -9.77 4.21
N PHE A 44 1.62 -9.27 3.78
CA PHE A 44 0.71 -9.99 2.89
C PHE A 44 0.73 -9.31 1.53
N PHE A 45 0.94 -10.11 0.49
CA PHE A 45 0.73 -9.72 -0.89
C PHE A 45 -0.57 -10.36 -1.35
N ILE A 46 -1.53 -9.53 -1.74
CA ILE A 46 -2.86 -9.95 -2.17
C ILE A 46 -3.02 -9.45 -3.60
N ASP A 47 -3.47 -10.34 -4.48
CA ASP A 47 -3.79 -10.03 -5.88
C ASP A 47 -5.22 -10.49 -6.19
N LEU A 48 -5.86 -9.84 -7.16
CA LEU A 48 -7.21 -10.20 -7.59
C LEU A 48 -7.16 -11.28 -8.67
N ASP A 49 -7.64 -12.47 -8.34
CA ASP A 49 -7.74 -13.56 -9.29
C ASP A 49 -8.62 -13.19 -10.49
N ASN A 50 -8.19 -13.58 -11.69
CA ASN A 50 -8.92 -13.38 -12.95
C ASN A 50 -9.29 -11.92 -13.28
N TYR A 51 -8.59 -10.93 -12.70
CA TYR A 51 -8.89 -9.51 -12.91
C TYR A 51 -8.91 -9.12 -14.40
N LYS A 52 -7.99 -9.67 -15.21
CA LYS A 52 -7.98 -9.46 -16.66
C LYS A 52 -9.27 -9.93 -17.34
N LYS A 53 -9.76 -11.13 -16.99
CA LYS A 53 -11.00 -11.67 -17.55
C LYS A 53 -12.20 -10.79 -17.21
N LEU A 54 -12.23 -10.22 -16.01
CA LEU A 54 -13.25 -9.26 -15.60
C LEU A 54 -13.24 -8.03 -16.51
N ASN A 55 -12.07 -7.38 -16.68
CA ASN A 55 -11.94 -6.20 -17.53
C ASN A 55 -12.24 -6.51 -19.01
N ASP A 56 -11.81 -7.67 -19.51
CA ASP A 56 -12.09 -8.10 -20.89
C ASP A 56 -13.60 -8.37 -21.11
N THR A 57 -14.33 -8.78 -20.06
CA THR A 57 -15.78 -9.10 -20.15
C THR A 57 -16.66 -7.87 -19.97
N TYR A 58 -16.34 -7.00 -19.02
CA TYR A 58 -17.19 -5.88 -18.62
C TYR A 58 -16.67 -4.51 -19.09
N GLY A 59 -15.50 -4.48 -19.74
CA GLY A 59 -14.80 -3.25 -20.08
C GLY A 59 -13.96 -2.71 -18.92
N HIS A 60 -13.02 -1.84 -19.27
CA HIS A 60 -12.28 -0.99 -18.33
C HIS A 60 -13.06 0.28 -18.01
#